data_AF-A0A9Q0DTP0-F1
#
_entry.id   AF-A0A9Q0DTP0-F1
#
_cell.length_a   1.000
_cell.length_b   1.000
_cell.length_c   1.000
_cell.angle_alpha   90.00
_cell.angle_beta   90.00
_cell.angle_gamma   90.00
#
_symmetry.space_group_name_H-M   'P 1'
#
loop_
_entity.id
_entity.type
_entity.pdbx_description
1 polymer ?
#
loop_
_entity_poly.entity_id
_entity_poly.type
_entity_poly.pdbx_seq_one_letter_code
_entity_poly.pdbx_strand_id
1 'polypeptide(L)'
;MNHIGRGNVKHPYVFESGLATHVVTGILYGSHAFFVLDREVSEEENRREIEGYLQVLIRKNPTLNIDGKGALKMEDFAKVDKISCRFHGDFILERHPVSFQEAIEVYKSLPTLLGSNRKNTVPQKVWLMPLKNLDSAAAQLVRQISNRLIRDAQNILEDLGELERRCNDAEKLPINQQFPQIKKKVKTFNGLVTQFKLEVQETMARKLPLIRGGGEEEGTLANILKSVQSSPFNSIDLNEWMDCKETESKIIRSLVDNMLHMTLVTSRSSLQREIHSGDATHTVSFVFTSLETPEPYLSALSNYLDEVNKPDYVPCKYDVEKEQWFFSDEEMDKVQQKIKLFTDLAEANRENSSIRFLTAAVRDDERKGAIVRLYTDGSSVNDNFEPPSKPTMITCDITHNSVTLNISPPRFGLAAVINYAVEVCVHIDDVWLQHMECQAGDVTVSGLKSDEEYRFSFQVVSGEK
;
A
#
# COMPACT_ATOMS: atom_id res chain seq x y z
N MET A 1 -6.51 -51.29 37.73
CA MET A 1 -7.48 -50.24 37.34
C MET A 1 -8.82 -50.87 36.96
N ASN A 2 -9.51 -51.55 37.91
CA ASN A 2 -10.77 -52.25 37.59
C ASN A 2 -11.98 -51.30 37.58
N HIS A 3 -11.82 -50.05 37.98
CA HIS A 3 -12.91 -49.08 38.16
C HIS A 3 -13.32 -48.33 36.88
N ILE A 4 -12.60 -48.49 35.75
CA ILE A 4 -12.83 -47.74 34.49
C ILE A 4 -12.95 -48.67 33.26
N GLY A 5 -13.07 -50.00 33.47
CA GLY A 5 -13.32 -50.95 32.38
C GLY A 5 -14.74 -50.85 31.83
N ARG A 6 -15.01 -51.47 30.67
CA ARG A 6 -16.28 -51.39 29.91
C ARG A 6 -17.57 -51.52 30.75
N GLY A 7 -17.57 -52.34 31.80
CA GLY A 7 -18.72 -52.51 32.71
C GLY A 7 -18.94 -51.39 33.75
N ASN A 8 -18.00 -50.46 33.89
CA ASN A 8 -17.98 -49.42 34.93
C ASN A 8 -18.00 -47.99 34.35
N VAL A 9 -18.10 -47.83 33.03
CA VAL A 9 -18.17 -46.52 32.35
C VAL A 9 -19.62 -46.22 31.98
N LYS A 10 -20.08 -45.00 32.28
CA LYS A 10 -21.46 -44.54 32.02
C LYS A 10 -21.85 -44.56 30.53
N HIS A 11 -20.86 -44.44 29.63
CA HIS A 11 -21.05 -44.37 28.18
C HIS A 11 -20.18 -45.43 27.46
N PRO A 12 -20.51 -46.73 27.59
CA PRO A 12 -19.67 -47.80 27.06
C PRO A 12 -19.67 -47.87 25.52
N TYR A 13 -20.68 -47.31 24.86
CA TYR A 13 -20.76 -47.27 23.40
C TYR A 13 -19.62 -46.48 22.74
N VAL A 14 -18.97 -45.57 23.49
CA VAL A 14 -17.86 -44.73 22.99
C VAL A 14 -16.66 -45.56 22.56
N PHE A 15 -16.47 -46.75 23.14
CA PHE A 15 -15.40 -47.67 22.75
C PHE A 15 -15.60 -48.23 21.34
N GLU A 16 -16.83 -48.32 20.84
CA GLU A 16 -17.13 -48.92 19.52
C GLU A 16 -17.52 -47.87 18.47
N SER A 17 -17.99 -46.70 18.89
CA SER A 17 -18.53 -45.68 17.99
C SER A 17 -17.47 -44.82 17.28
N GLY A 18 -16.19 -44.92 17.68
CA GLY A 18 -15.11 -44.13 17.11
C GLY A 18 -15.21 -42.61 17.35
N LEU A 19 -16.08 -42.18 18.27
CA LEU A 19 -16.35 -40.76 18.54
C LEU A 19 -15.22 -40.05 19.30
N ALA A 20 -14.38 -40.80 20.00
CA ALA A 20 -13.28 -40.27 20.78
C ALA A 20 -12.11 -41.25 20.82
N THR A 21 -10.90 -40.71 20.96
CA THR A 21 -9.67 -41.51 21.13
C THR A 21 -9.12 -41.46 22.56
N HIS A 22 -9.53 -40.46 23.34
CA HIS A 22 -9.03 -40.20 24.69
C HIS A 22 -10.18 -39.83 25.65
N VAL A 23 -9.95 -40.06 26.94
CA VAL A 23 -10.79 -39.59 28.04
C VAL A 23 -10.02 -38.61 28.92
N VAL A 24 -10.70 -37.60 29.44
CA VAL A 24 -10.13 -36.64 30.39
C VAL A 24 -9.94 -37.32 31.74
N THR A 25 -8.72 -37.29 32.28
CA THR A 25 -8.40 -37.85 33.60
C THR A 25 -8.00 -36.79 34.63
N GLY A 26 -7.73 -35.57 34.20
CA GLY A 26 -7.44 -34.45 35.08
C GLY A 26 -7.63 -33.13 34.36
N ILE A 27 -7.97 -32.09 35.12
CA ILE A 27 -8.13 -30.72 34.64
C ILE A 27 -7.48 -29.76 35.65
N LEU A 28 -6.63 -28.87 35.16
CA LEU A 28 -6.11 -27.73 35.91
C LEU A 28 -6.94 -26.52 35.54
N TYR A 29 -7.55 -25.90 36.54
CA TYR A 29 -8.34 -24.69 36.37
C TYR A 29 -7.49 -23.44 36.63
N GLY A 30 -7.75 -22.39 35.86
CA GLY A 30 -7.12 -21.08 35.96
C GLY A 30 -7.78 -20.09 35.00
N SER A 31 -7.20 -18.91 34.86
CA SER A 31 -7.68 -17.88 33.94
C SER A 31 -6.48 -17.16 33.33
N HIS A 32 -6.53 -16.93 32.02
CA HIS A 32 -5.57 -16.07 31.33
C HIS A 32 -6.23 -14.76 30.89
N ALA A 33 -5.42 -13.72 30.81
CA ALA A 33 -5.77 -12.42 30.26
C ALA A 33 -4.64 -11.95 29.37
N PHE A 34 -4.97 -11.59 28.14
CA PHE A 34 -4.10 -11.04 27.14
C PHE A 34 -4.54 -9.61 26.86
N PHE A 35 -3.61 -8.68 27.04
CA PHE A 35 -3.79 -7.28 26.69
C PHE A 35 -2.94 -7.01 25.45
N VAL A 36 -3.59 -6.88 24.30
CA VAL A 36 -2.95 -6.58 23.02
C VAL A 36 -2.91 -5.07 22.89
N LEU A 37 -1.70 -4.51 22.98
CA LEU A 37 -1.47 -3.08 22.89
C LEU A 37 -0.98 -2.74 21.49
N ASP A 38 -1.81 -2.04 20.73
CA ASP A 38 -1.55 -1.68 19.34
C ASP A 38 -1.36 -0.17 19.22
N ARG A 39 -0.36 0.24 18.44
CA ARG A 39 -0.11 1.64 18.08
C ARG A 39 0.21 1.74 16.60
N GLU A 40 -0.54 2.58 15.90
CA GLU A 40 -0.23 2.95 14.52
C GLU A 40 1.01 3.87 14.49
N VAL A 41 1.88 3.66 13.49
CA VAL A 41 3.17 4.36 13.33
C VAL A 41 3.16 5.00 11.95
N SER A 42 3.50 6.28 11.86
CA SER A 42 3.61 6.98 10.57
C SER A 42 4.97 6.71 9.90
N GLU A 43 5.13 7.11 8.63
CA GLU A 43 6.39 6.91 7.89
C GLU A 43 7.57 7.71 8.48
N GLU A 44 7.29 8.80 9.20
CA GLU A 44 8.29 9.65 9.85
C GLU A 44 8.70 9.12 11.24
N GLU A 45 7.95 8.18 11.80
CA GLU A 45 8.21 7.60 13.12
C GLU A 45 9.08 6.33 13.00
N ASN A 46 10.12 6.22 13.85
CA ASN A 46 10.96 5.04 13.88
C ASN A 46 10.26 3.88 14.62
N ARG A 47 9.79 2.89 13.85
CA ARG A 47 9.12 1.70 14.39
C ARG A 47 9.90 1.00 15.50
N ARG A 48 11.23 0.89 15.40
CA ARG A 48 12.06 0.21 16.42
C ARG A 48 12.11 1.01 17.72
N GLU A 49 12.15 2.34 17.63
CA GLU A 49 12.09 3.20 18.82
C GLU A 49 10.73 3.11 19.49
N ILE A 50 9.64 3.10 18.72
CA ILE A 50 8.28 2.94 19.25
C ILE A 50 8.09 1.56 19.88
N GLU A 51 8.59 0.49 19.24
CA GLU A 51 8.57 -0.86 19.78
C GLU A 51 9.36 -0.94 21.09
N GLY A 52 10.58 -0.40 21.13
CA GLY A 52 11.40 -0.34 22.33
C GLY A 52 10.73 0.43 23.46
N TYR A 53 10.06 1.54 23.13
CA TYR A 53 9.25 2.30 24.07
C TYR A 53 8.09 1.47 24.63
N LEU A 54 7.31 0.79 23.78
CA LEU A 54 6.20 -0.08 24.21
C LEU A 54 6.70 -1.21 25.12
N GLN A 55 7.83 -1.84 24.81
CA GLN A 55 8.42 -2.88 25.65
C GLN A 55 8.82 -2.34 27.03
N VAL A 56 9.45 -1.16 27.09
CA VAL A 56 9.81 -0.51 28.37
C VAL A 56 8.56 -0.14 29.16
N LEU A 57 7.54 0.39 28.50
CA LEU A 57 6.27 0.76 29.10
C LEU A 57 5.59 -0.47 29.74
N ILE A 58 5.50 -1.59 29.01
CA ILE A 58 4.91 -2.83 29.52
C ILE A 58 5.71 -3.40 30.70
N ARG A 59 7.06 -3.34 30.67
CA ARG A 59 7.90 -3.90 31.75
C ARG A 59 7.86 -3.09 33.04
N LYS A 60 7.72 -1.76 32.97
CA LYS A 60 7.75 -0.89 34.16
C LYS A 60 6.44 -0.92 34.96
N ASN A 61 5.31 -1.24 34.34
CA ASN A 61 3.99 -1.03 34.93
C ASN A 61 3.41 -2.12 35.85
N PRO A 62 3.75 -3.43 35.74
CA PRO A 62 3.25 -4.45 36.66
C PRO A 62 3.62 -4.20 38.13
N THR A 63 4.64 -3.37 38.39
CA THR A 63 5.14 -3.00 39.73
C THR A 63 4.76 -1.58 40.18
N LEU A 64 4.06 -0.79 39.35
CA LEU A 64 3.72 0.59 39.69
C LEU A 64 2.39 0.65 40.46
N ASN A 65 2.49 0.92 41.77
CA ASN A 65 1.41 1.51 42.56
C ASN A 65 1.09 2.88 41.97
N ILE A 66 0.14 2.93 41.03
CA ILE A 66 -0.40 4.17 40.47
C ILE A 66 -1.38 4.76 41.50
N ASP A 67 -0.86 5.19 42.64
CA ASP A 67 -1.40 6.34 43.35
C ASP A 67 -0.57 7.53 42.88
N GLY A 68 -1.03 8.20 41.83
CA GLY A 68 -0.47 9.46 41.37
C GLY A 68 0.24 9.38 40.01
N LYS A 69 -0.02 10.42 39.21
CA LYS A 69 0.51 10.74 37.87
C LYS A 69 2.04 10.91 37.80
N GLY A 70 2.83 10.23 38.65
CA GLY A 70 4.24 10.55 38.92
C GLY A 70 5.30 9.67 38.27
N ALA A 71 4.94 8.60 37.54
CA ALA A 71 5.92 7.63 37.02
C ALA A 71 6.29 7.80 35.54
N LEU A 72 5.57 8.64 34.79
CA LEU A 72 5.81 8.91 33.36
C LEU A 72 6.18 10.39 33.20
N LYS A 73 7.20 10.69 32.38
CA LYS A 73 7.51 12.08 32.04
C LYS A 73 6.38 12.65 31.18
N MET A 74 6.16 13.97 31.18
CA MET A 74 5.15 14.63 30.33
C MET A 74 5.26 14.21 28.84
N GLU A 75 6.48 13.98 28.36
CA GLU A 75 6.79 13.50 27.00
C GLU A 75 6.30 12.07 26.71
N ASP A 76 6.14 11.25 27.75
CA ASP A 76 5.65 9.87 27.63
C ASP A 76 4.12 9.83 27.45
N PHE A 77 3.37 10.79 28.00
CA PHE A 77 1.90 10.78 27.95
C PHE A 77 1.36 10.95 26.52
N ALA A 78 1.92 11.86 25.74
CA ALA A 78 1.54 12.06 24.33
C ALA A 78 1.78 10.80 23.46
N LYS A 79 2.70 9.92 23.89
CA LYS A 79 2.99 8.63 23.25
C LYS A 79 2.07 7.51 23.73
N VAL A 80 1.55 7.60 24.97
CA VAL A 80 0.56 6.66 25.54
C VAL A 80 -0.83 6.85 24.94
N ASP A 81 -1.22 8.10 24.66
CA ASP A 81 -2.56 8.41 24.14
C ASP A 81 -2.84 7.81 22.75
N LYS A 82 -1.80 7.46 22.00
CA LYS A 82 -1.90 6.75 20.70
C LYS A 82 -1.97 5.22 20.83
N ILE A 83 -1.91 4.68 22.04
CA ILE A 83 -1.95 3.23 22.29
C ILE A 83 -3.39 2.80 22.52
N SER A 84 -3.86 1.95 21.62
CA SER A 84 -5.11 1.22 21.78
C SER A 84 -4.88 -0.10 22.50
N CYS A 85 -5.91 -0.60 23.19
CA CYS A 85 -5.89 -1.90 23.85
C CYS A 85 -7.02 -2.78 23.30
N ARG A 86 -6.73 -4.06 23.06
CA ARG A 86 -7.72 -5.12 22.88
C ARG A 86 -7.50 -6.20 23.93
N PHE A 87 -8.57 -6.56 24.62
CA PHE A 87 -8.54 -7.57 25.66
C PHE A 87 -9.08 -8.91 25.16
N HIS A 88 -8.32 -9.97 25.41
CA HIS A 88 -8.77 -11.35 25.24
C HIS A 88 -8.51 -12.10 26.54
N GLY A 89 -9.51 -12.68 27.18
CA GLY A 89 -9.28 -13.40 28.43
C GLY A 89 -10.51 -14.10 28.98
N ASP A 90 -10.26 -14.95 29.97
CA ASP A 90 -11.25 -15.83 30.61
C ASP A 90 -12.04 -15.12 31.73
N PHE A 91 -12.11 -13.79 31.68
CA PHE A 91 -12.72 -12.96 32.71
C PHE A 91 -13.97 -12.28 32.17
N ILE A 92 -15.05 -12.29 32.96
CA ILE A 92 -16.25 -11.52 32.67
C ILE A 92 -15.99 -10.09 33.13
N LEU A 93 -15.82 -9.19 32.17
CA LEU A 93 -15.63 -7.75 32.41
C LEU A 93 -16.93 -7.00 32.13
N GLU A 94 -17.26 -5.99 32.93
CA GLU A 94 -18.38 -5.09 32.62
C GLU A 94 -18.09 -4.25 31.37
N ARG A 95 -16.82 -3.84 31.20
CA ARG A 95 -16.34 -3.09 30.05
C ARG A 95 -14.95 -3.56 29.66
N HIS A 96 -14.74 -3.76 28.35
CA HIS A 96 -13.43 -4.09 27.82
C HIS A 96 -12.54 -2.84 27.76
N PRO A 97 -11.24 -2.95 28.13
CA PRO A 97 -10.32 -1.83 28.06
C PRO A 97 -9.98 -1.54 26.59
N VAL A 98 -10.07 -0.26 26.20
CA VAL A 98 -9.72 0.21 24.85
C VAL A 98 -8.49 1.11 24.82
N SER A 99 -7.99 1.51 25.99
CA SER A 99 -6.77 2.32 26.16
C SER A 99 -5.76 1.65 27.09
N PHE A 100 -4.52 2.13 27.07
CA PHE A 100 -3.47 1.66 27.97
C PHE A 100 -3.80 1.86 29.46
N GLN A 101 -4.42 2.99 29.82
CA GLN A 101 -4.79 3.29 31.20
C GLN A 101 -5.87 2.33 31.71
N GLU A 102 -6.91 2.11 30.91
CA GLU A 102 -7.98 1.16 31.23
C GLU A 102 -7.43 -0.28 31.32
N ALA A 103 -6.46 -0.64 30.48
CA ALA A 103 -5.80 -1.94 30.54
C ALA A 103 -5.13 -2.18 31.90
N ILE A 104 -4.47 -1.17 32.47
CA ILE A 104 -3.85 -1.26 33.79
C ILE A 104 -4.90 -1.41 34.89
N GLU A 105 -5.99 -0.66 34.81
CA GLU A 105 -7.10 -0.75 35.79
C GLU A 105 -7.72 -2.14 35.78
N VAL A 106 -8.03 -2.67 34.59
CA VAL A 106 -8.54 -4.03 34.43
C VAL A 106 -7.51 -5.04 34.95
N TYR A 107 -6.23 -4.91 34.60
CA TYR A 107 -5.16 -5.79 35.07
C TYR A 107 -5.12 -5.88 36.61
N LYS A 108 -5.19 -4.74 37.30
CA LYS A 108 -5.21 -4.68 38.77
C LYS A 108 -6.45 -5.34 39.39
N SER A 109 -7.57 -5.31 38.68
CA SER A 109 -8.82 -5.95 39.13
C SER A 109 -8.88 -7.47 38.88
N LEU A 110 -8.05 -8.02 37.98
CA LEU A 110 -8.12 -9.44 37.61
C LEU A 110 -8.07 -10.40 38.80
N PRO A 111 -7.20 -10.22 39.82
CA PRO A 111 -7.16 -11.13 40.97
C PRO A 111 -8.48 -11.16 41.75
N THR A 112 -9.20 -10.04 41.84
CA THR A 112 -10.49 -9.98 42.53
C THR A 112 -11.61 -10.62 41.72
N LEU A 113 -11.50 -10.59 40.39
CA LEU A 113 -12.49 -11.17 39.46
C LEU A 113 -12.49 -12.71 39.44
N LEU A 114 -11.46 -13.37 39.99
CA LEU A 114 -11.42 -14.83 40.16
C LEU A 114 -12.52 -15.35 41.12
N GLY A 115 -13.06 -14.47 41.97
CA GLY A 115 -14.10 -14.79 42.94
C GLY A 115 -13.61 -15.63 44.13
N SER A 116 -14.45 -15.74 45.16
CA SER A 116 -14.18 -16.58 46.34
C SER A 116 -13.93 -18.03 45.91
N ASN A 117 -12.86 -18.64 46.43
CA ASN A 117 -12.40 -19.99 46.08
C ASN A 117 -12.14 -20.21 44.57
N ARG A 118 -11.82 -19.15 43.80
CA ARG A 118 -11.50 -19.24 42.37
C ARG A 118 -12.63 -19.84 41.51
N LYS A 119 -13.87 -19.67 41.95
CA LYS A 119 -15.05 -20.24 41.27
C LYS A 119 -15.24 -19.75 39.82
N ASN A 120 -14.63 -18.64 39.43
CA ASN A 120 -14.73 -18.06 38.09
C ASN A 120 -13.58 -18.50 37.15
N THR A 121 -12.81 -19.53 37.52
CA THR A 121 -11.75 -20.07 36.65
C THR A 121 -12.28 -21.04 35.60
N VAL A 122 -11.55 -21.18 34.49
CA VAL A 122 -11.86 -22.10 33.40
C VAL A 122 -10.78 -23.19 33.27
N PRO A 123 -11.06 -24.32 32.58
CA PRO A 123 -10.05 -25.33 32.27
C PRO A 123 -8.87 -24.76 31.45
N GLN A 124 -7.65 -24.81 31.98
CA GLN A 124 -6.43 -24.33 31.29
C GLN A 124 -5.56 -25.46 30.74
N LYS A 125 -5.46 -26.56 31.49
CA LYS A 125 -4.68 -27.73 31.08
C LYS A 125 -5.48 -29.00 31.35
N VAL A 126 -5.53 -29.87 30.34
CA VAL A 126 -6.29 -31.12 30.39
C VAL A 126 -5.33 -32.29 30.20
N TRP A 127 -5.43 -33.28 31.07
CA TRP A 127 -4.73 -34.55 30.92
C TRP A 127 -5.66 -35.56 30.27
N LEU A 128 -5.16 -36.15 29.19
CA LEU A 128 -5.89 -37.10 28.35
C LEU A 128 -5.25 -38.48 28.48
N MET A 129 -6.07 -39.50 28.71
CA MET A 129 -5.65 -40.90 28.68
C MET A 129 -6.26 -41.58 27.45
N PRO A 130 -5.47 -42.34 26.65
CA PRO A 130 -6.00 -43.08 25.52
C PRO A 130 -7.07 -44.09 25.95
N LEU A 131 -8.21 -44.11 25.25
CA LEU A 131 -9.29 -45.06 25.53
C LEU A 131 -8.88 -46.51 25.23
N LYS A 132 -7.94 -46.71 24.29
CA LYS A 132 -7.38 -48.02 23.96
C LYS A 132 -6.72 -48.74 25.14
N ASN A 133 -6.28 -48.00 26.16
CA ASN A 133 -5.74 -48.57 27.39
C ASN A 133 -6.84 -49.22 28.27
N LEU A 134 -8.12 -48.89 28.02
CA LEU A 134 -9.27 -49.41 28.74
C LEU A 134 -9.99 -50.51 27.95
N ASP A 135 -10.09 -50.37 26.62
CA ASP A 135 -10.69 -51.34 25.73
C ASP A 135 -9.99 -51.32 24.36
N SER A 136 -9.55 -52.49 23.88
CA SER A 136 -8.83 -52.61 22.61
C SER A 136 -9.67 -52.24 21.37
N ALA A 137 -11.00 -52.27 21.47
CA ALA A 137 -11.90 -51.86 20.40
C ALA A 137 -11.93 -50.33 20.19
N ALA A 138 -11.47 -49.56 21.17
CA ALA A 138 -11.48 -48.10 21.12
C ALA A 138 -10.68 -47.53 19.95
N ALA A 139 -11.20 -46.45 19.36
CA ALA A 139 -10.45 -45.67 18.39
C ALA A 139 -9.14 -45.13 19.01
N GLN A 140 -8.10 -45.05 18.20
CA GLN A 140 -6.77 -44.62 18.64
C GLN A 140 -6.18 -43.59 17.69
N LEU A 141 -5.27 -42.78 18.22
CA LEU A 141 -4.38 -41.99 17.40
C LEU A 141 -3.32 -42.93 16.79
N VAL A 142 -3.24 -42.98 15.47
CA VAL A 142 -2.35 -43.91 14.75
C VAL A 142 -1.03 -43.25 14.38
N ARG A 143 -1.07 -41.99 13.94
CA ARG A 143 0.13 -41.25 13.50
C ARG A 143 0.30 -39.93 14.24
N GLN A 144 1.55 -39.57 14.49
CA GLN A 144 1.95 -38.21 14.85
C GLN A 144 2.33 -37.46 13.57
N ILE A 145 2.17 -36.14 13.58
CA ILE A 145 2.72 -35.28 12.53
C ILE A 145 4.10 -34.85 12.97
N SER A 146 5.09 -34.96 12.08
CA SER A 146 6.45 -34.54 12.35
C SER A 146 6.51 -33.04 12.62
N ASN A 147 7.37 -32.66 13.58
CA ASN A 147 7.60 -31.26 13.93
C ASN A 147 8.05 -30.41 12.73
N ARG A 148 8.67 -31.04 11.72
CA ARG A 148 9.03 -30.37 10.48
C ARG A 148 7.78 -29.92 9.72
N LEU A 149 6.86 -30.83 9.41
CA LEU A 149 5.64 -30.48 8.66
C LEU A 149 4.73 -29.54 9.44
N ILE A 150 4.71 -29.63 10.78
CA ILE A 150 4.00 -28.66 11.63
C ILE A 150 4.57 -27.26 11.41
N ARG A 151 5.90 -27.09 11.49
CA ARG A 151 6.55 -25.80 11.23
C ARG A 151 6.34 -25.32 9.81
N ASP A 152 6.48 -26.19 8.82
CA ASP A 152 6.31 -25.83 7.41
C ASP A 152 4.87 -25.33 7.14
N ALA A 153 3.86 -25.96 7.76
CA ALA A 153 2.46 -25.51 7.69
C ALA A 153 2.22 -24.18 8.41
N GLN A 154 2.84 -23.99 9.60
CA GLN A 154 2.76 -22.73 10.33
C GLN A 154 3.37 -21.58 9.53
N ASN A 155 4.58 -21.77 8.99
CA ASN A 155 5.28 -20.75 8.20
C ASN A 155 4.45 -20.33 6.99
N ILE A 156 3.84 -21.26 6.26
CA ILE A 156 2.96 -20.92 5.12
C ILE A 156 1.79 -20.04 5.55
N LEU A 157 1.11 -20.38 6.66
CA LEU A 157 -0.02 -19.59 7.14
C LEU A 157 0.40 -18.22 7.70
N GLU A 158 1.58 -18.15 8.33
CA GLU A 158 2.17 -16.91 8.85
C GLU A 158 2.59 -15.99 7.70
N ASP A 159 3.26 -16.50 6.67
CA ASP A 159 3.68 -15.75 5.48
C ASP A 159 2.46 -15.15 4.76
N LEU A 160 1.41 -15.95 4.52
CA LEU A 160 0.16 -15.45 3.92
C LEU A 160 -0.52 -14.39 4.82
N GLY A 161 -0.47 -14.58 6.15
CA GLY A 161 -1.00 -13.59 7.10
C GLY A 161 -0.16 -12.31 7.23
N GLU A 162 1.14 -12.36 6.96
CA GLU A 162 1.99 -11.17 6.83
C GLU A 162 1.64 -10.41 5.55
N LEU A 163 1.45 -11.09 4.42
CA LEU A 163 1.03 -10.46 3.18
C LEU A 163 -0.32 -9.75 3.29
N GLU A 164 -1.31 -10.36 3.95
CA GLU A 164 -2.59 -9.69 4.25
C GLU A 164 -2.38 -8.39 5.04
N ARG A 165 -1.48 -8.38 6.03
CA ARG A 165 -1.14 -7.19 6.81
C ARG A 165 -0.45 -6.13 5.96
N ARG A 166 0.56 -6.51 5.17
CA ARG A 166 1.24 -5.62 4.21
C ARG A 166 0.26 -4.97 3.23
N CYS A 167 -0.71 -5.74 2.71
CA CYS A 167 -1.75 -5.22 1.83
C CYS A 167 -2.62 -4.17 2.52
N ASN A 168 -3.07 -4.47 3.75
CA ASN A 168 -3.89 -3.54 4.52
C ASN A 168 -3.15 -2.23 4.83
N ASP A 169 -1.84 -2.30 5.11
CA ASP A 169 -1.01 -1.12 5.34
C ASP A 169 -0.83 -0.31 4.04
N ALA A 170 -0.52 -0.98 2.92
CA ALA A 170 -0.40 -0.33 1.61
C ALA A 170 -1.72 0.33 1.17
N GLU A 171 -2.87 -0.29 1.43
CA GLU A 171 -4.18 0.31 1.15
C GLU A 171 -4.43 1.61 1.92
N LYS A 172 -3.85 1.77 3.12
CA LYS A 172 -4.00 2.95 3.96
C LYS A 172 -3.06 4.11 3.57
N LEU A 173 -2.05 3.87 2.72
CA LEU A 173 -1.10 4.90 2.32
C LEU A 173 -1.80 6.10 1.67
N PRO A 174 -1.45 7.35 2.02
CA PRO A 174 -2.06 8.55 1.44
C PRO A 174 -2.00 8.59 -0.08
N ILE A 175 -0.87 8.18 -0.67
CA ILE A 175 -0.68 8.14 -2.13
C ILE A 175 -1.64 7.16 -2.81
N ASN A 176 -1.98 6.05 -2.14
CA ASN A 176 -2.93 5.07 -2.66
C ASN A 176 -4.40 5.51 -2.50
N GLN A 177 -4.69 6.46 -1.60
CA GLN A 177 -5.98 7.15 -1.57
C GLN A 177 -6.10 8.17 -2.71
N GLN A 178 -4.99 8.84 -3.05
CA GLN A 178 -4.91 9.77 -4.17
C GLN A 178 -4.94 9.07 -5.53
N PHE A 179 -4.34 7.88 -5.63
CA PHE A 179 -4.34 7.01 -6.81
C PHE A 179 -5.09 5.71 -6.52
N PRO A 180 -6.44 5.71 -6.57
CA PRO A 180 -7.24 4.53 -6.26
C PRO A 180 -6.99 3.34 -7.19
N GLN A 181 -6.34 3.56 -8.34
CA GLN A 181 -5.92 2.53 -9.29
C GLN A 181 -4.96 1.54 -8.63
N ILE A 182 -3.94 2.02 -7.91
CA ILE A 182 -2.97 1.19 -7.19
C ILE A 182 -3.67 0.47 -6.04
N LYS A 183 -4.47 1.20 -5.26
CA LYS A 183 -5.28 0.64 -4.16
C LYS A 183 -6.16 -0.52 -4.64
N LYS A 184 -6.79 -0.41 -5.81
CA LYS A 184 -7.62 -1.47 -6.38
C LYS A 184 -6.80 -2.73 -6.68
N LYS A 185 -5.59 -2.57 -7.23
CA LYS A 185 -4.68 -3.70 -7.50
C LYS A 185 -4.31 -4.43 -6.20
N VAL A 186 -3.87 -3.70 -5.18
CA VAL A 186 -3.53 -4.26 -3.85
C VAL A 186 -4.74 -4.96 -3.22
N LYS A 187 -5.92 -4.36 -3.30
CA LYS A 187 -7.14 -4.96 -2.76
C LYS A 187 -7.53 -6.26 -3.45
N THR A 188 -7.42 -6.32 -4.78
CA THR A 188 -7.65 -7.56 -5.54
C THR A 188 -6.67 -8.65 -5.13
N PHE A 189 -5.37 -8.32 -5.04
CA PHE A 189 -4.34 -9.24 -4.58
C PHE A 189 -4.64 -9.79 -3.18
N ASN A 190 -4.97 -8.92 -2.22
CA ASN A 190 -5.33 -9.30 -0.85
C ASN A 190 -6.52 -10.28 -0.82
N GLY A 191 -7.54 -10.03 -1.66
CA GLY A 191 -8.68 -10.94 -1.79
C GLY A 191 -8.28 -12.34 -2.27
N LEU A 192 -7.40 -12.42 -3.27
CA LEU A 192 -6.90 -13.69 -3.81
C LEU A 192 -6.04 -14.45 -2.77
N VAL A 193 -5.14 -13.75 -2.08
CA VAL A 193 -4.31 -14.32 -1.00
C VAL A 193 -5.17 -14.84 0.14
N THR A 194 -6.18 -14.07 0.56
CA THR A 194 -7.12 -14.46 1.62
C THR A 194 -7.90 -15.71 1.22
N GLN A 195 -8.41 -15.76 -0.01
CA GLN A 195 -9.13 -16.93 -0.52
C GLN A 195 -8.24 -18.17 -0.52
N PHE A 196 -7.03 -18.07 -1.08
CA PHE A 196 -6.08 -19.19 -1.13
C PHE A 196 -5.72 -19.72 0.26
N LYS A 197 -5.46 -18.82 1.23
CA LYS A 197 -5.18 -19.18 2.62
C LYS A 197 -6.32 -20.00 3.23
N LEU A 198 -7.57 -19.62 3.00
CA LEU A 198 -8.75 -20.35 3.48
C LEU A 198 -8.83 -21.75 2.84
N GLU A 199 -8.59 -21.88 1.54
CA GLU A 199 -8.60 -23.18 0.83
C GLU A 199 -7.50 -24.13 1.37
N VAL A 200 -6.31 -23.60 1.63
CA VAL A 200 -5.20 -24.35 2.26
C VAL A 200 -5.58 -24.78 3.68
N GLN A 201 -6.16 -23.87 4.48
CA GLN A 201 -6.63 -24.19 5.83
C GLN A 201 -7.73 -25.26 5.84
N GLU A 202 -8.73 -25.16 4.95
CA GLU A 202 -9.79 -26.15 4.83
C GLU A 202 -9.23 -27.52 4.44
N THR A 203 -8.32 -27.55 3.47
CA THR A 203 -7.66 -28.78 3.02
C THR A 203 -6.90 -29.44 4.17
N MET A 204 -6.10 -28.67 4.92
CA MET A 204 -5.39 -29.19 6.09
C MET A 204 -6.35 -29.66 7.19
N ALA A 205 -7.41 -28.89 7.48
CA ALA A 205 -8.42 -29.23 8.50
C ALA A 205 -9.12 -30.56 8.19
N ARG A 206 -9.38 -30.85 6.91
CA ARG A 206 -9.96 -32.13 6.46
C ARG A 206 -8.96 -33.28 6.50
N LYS A 207 -7.70 -33.04 6.13
CA LYS A 207 -6.69 -34.10 5.96
C LYS A 207 -5.99 -34.49 7.26
N LEU A 208 -5.75 -33.54 8.17
CA LEU A 208 -5.06 -33.81 9.44
C LEU A 208 -5.75 -34.90 10.30
N PRO A 209 -7.08 -34.91 10.48
CA PRO A 209 -7.75 -36.00 11.21
C PRO A 209 -7.57 -37.37 10.55
N LEU A 210 -7.61 -37.44 9.21
CA LEU A 210 -7.44 -38.68 8.46
C LEU A 210 -6.02 -39.24 8.62
N ILE A 211 -5.02 -38.37 8.56
CA ILE A 211 -3.62 -38.75 8.77
C ILE A 211 -3.43 -39.27 10.19
N ARG A 212 -3.86 -38.49 11.19
CA ARG A 212 -3.72 -38.85 12.62
C ARG A 212 -4.53 -40.09 13.00
N GLY A 213 -5.66 -40.33 12.34
CA GLY A 213 -6.55 -41.46 12.54
C GLY A 213 -6.16 -42.73 11.79
N GLY A 214 -5.15 -42.70 10.93
CA GLY A 214 -4.67 -43.88 10.21
C GLY A 214 -5.14 -44.01 8.76
N GLY A 215 -6.12 -43.23 8.33
CA GLY A 215 -6.75 -43.32 7.01
C GLY A 215 -5.90 -42.77 5.86
N GLU A 216 -4.97 -41.87 6.14
CA GLU A 216 -4.01 -41.35 5.15
C GLU A 216 -2.57 -41.34 5.71
N GLU A 217 -1.59 -41.36 4.80
CA GLU A 217 -0.18 -41.23 5.17
C GLU A 217 0.21 -39.78 5.40
N GLU A 218 1.23 -39.56 6.23
CA GLU A 218 1.77 -38.22 6.52
C GLU A 218 2.23 -37.49 5.24
N GLY A 219 2.68 -38.25 4.23
CA GLY A 219 3.07 -37.74 2.92
C GLY A 219 1.98 -36.92 2.21
N THR A 220 0.68 -37.13 2.53
CA THR A 220 -0.40 -36.27 2.02
C THR A 220 -0.17 -34.81 2.43
N LEU A 221 0.18 -34.57 3.71
CA LEU A 221 0.44 -33.21 4.19
C LEU A 221 1.67 -32.61 3.49
N ALA A 222 2.74 -33.38 3.33
CA ALA A 222 3.93 -32.92 2.62
C ALA A 222 3.61 -32.51 1.17
N ASN A 223 2.72 -33.24 0.49
CA ASN A 223 2.28 -32.90 -0.86
C ASN A 223 1.46 -31.60 -0.91
N ILE A 224 0.58 -31.36 0.07
CA ILE A 224 -0.19 -30.10 0.19
C ILE A 224 0.76 -28.91 0.37
N LEU A 225 1.74 -29.03 1.27
CA LEU A 225 2.69 -27.93 1.50
C LEU A 225 3.58 -27.69 0.28
N LYS A 226 3.98 -28.77 -0.42
CA LYS A 226 4.73 -28.66 -1.67
C LYS A 226 3.91 -28.03 -2.80
N SER A 227 2.61 -28.33 -2.89
CA SER A 227 1.76 -27.75 -3.93
C SER A 227 1.63 -26.23 -3.77
N VAL A 228 1.58 -25.73 -2.54
CA VAL A 228 1.64 -24.29 -2.24
C VAL A 228 2.94 -23.69 -2.79
N GLN A 229 4.09 -24.29 -2.48
CA GLN A 229 5.40 -23.79 -2.93
C GLN A 229 5.60 -23.84 -4.45
N SER A 230 4.95 -24.77 -5.14
CA SER A 230 5.00 -24.86 -6.61
C SER A 230 3.92 -24.04 -7.31
N SER A 231 3.00 -23.44 -6.57
CA SER A 231 1.92 -22.63 -7.12
C SER A 231 2.37 -21.18 -7.37
N PRO A 232 1.60 -20.40 -8.14
CA PRO A 232 1.76 -18.96 -8.21
C PRO A 232 1.65 -18.23 -6.85
N PHE A 233 1.08 -18.89 -5.82
CA PHE A 233 0.99 -18.39 -4.44
C PHE A 233 2.21 -18.76 -3.58
N ASN A 234 3.36 -19.03 -4.20
CA ASN A 234 4.58 -19.23 -3.42
C ASN A 234 5.02 -17.90 -2.79
N SER A 235 5.69 -18.00 -1.63
CA SER A 235 6.05 -16.84 -0.81
C SER A 235 6.99 -15.86 -1.55
N ILE A 236 7.81 -16.34 -2.49
CA ILE A 236 8.76 -15.50 -3.24
C ILE A 236 7.99 -14.56 -4.17
N ASP A 237 7.21 -15.12 -5.09
CA ASP A 237 6.49 -14.33 -6.10
C ASP A 237 5.47 -13.37 -5.46
N LEU A 238 4.79 -13.82 -4.39
CA LEU A 238 3.82 -12.99 -3.67
C LEU A 238 4.50 -11.77 -3.01
N ASN A 239 5.65 -11.97 -2.38
CA ASN A 239 6.40 -10.87 -1.77
C ASN A 239 7.03 -9.95 -2.82
N GLU A 240 7.55 -10.51 -3.92
CA GLU A 240 8.11 -9.73 -5.03
C GLU A 240 7.06 -8.81 -5.67
N TRP A 241 5.83 -9.30 -5.87
CA TRP A 241 4.74 -8.48 -6.37
C TRP A 241 4.37 -7.36 -5.38
N MET A 242 4.33 -7.68 -4.09
CA MET A 242 4.06 -6.68 -3.06
C MET A 242 5.16 -5.61 -3.00
N ASP A 243 6.43 -6.00 -3.09
CA ASP A 243 7.58 -5.10 -3.13
C ASP A 243 7.52 -4.17 -4.35
N CYS A 244 7.11 -4.70 -5.52
CA CYS A 244 6.87 -3.91 -6.72
C CYS A 244 5.79 -2.84 -6.49
N LYS A 245 4.67 -3.16 -5.83
CA LYS A 245 3.58 -2.19 -5.58
C LYS A 245 3.91 -1.15 -4.51
N GLU A 246 4.68 -1.53 -3.50
CA GLU A 246 5.23 -0.57 -2.56
C GLU A 246 6.22 0.38 -3.24
N THR A 247 7.04 -0.13 -4.16
CA THR A 247 7.98 0.66 -4.96
C THR A 247 7.25 1.61 -5.92
N GLU A 248 6.23 1.11 -6.63
CA GLU A 248 5.35 1.92 -7.50
C GLU A 248 4.74 3.08 -6.71
N SER A 249 4.22 2.82 -5.51
CA SER A 249 3.64 3.83 -4.61
C SER A 249 4.66 4.91 -4.23
N LYS A 250 5.91 4.51 -3.91
CA LYS A 250 7.00 5.44 -3.56
C LYS A 250 7.44 6.29 -4.74
N ILE A 251 7.55 5.68 -5.93
CA ILE A 251 7.92 6.40 -7.16
C ILE A 251 6.85 7.44 -7.48
N ILE A 252 5.57 7.05 -7.51
CA ILE A 252 4.48 7.98 -7.80
C ILE A 252 4.41 9.12 -6.79
N ARG A 253 4.63 8.84 -5.50
CA ARG A 253 4.74 9.89 -4.48
C ARG A 253 5.84 10.90 -4.83
N SER A 254 7.05 10.42 -5.09
CA SER A 254 8.19 11.27 -5.47
C SER A 254 7.91 12.12 -6.72
N LEU A 255 7.25 11.52 -7.72
CA LEU A 255 6.89 12.23 -8.95
C LEU A 255 5.83 13.33 -8.71
N VAL A 256 4.84 13.06 -7.86
CA VAL A 256 3.77 14.00 -7.53
C VAL A 256 4.24 15.10 -6.58
N ASP A 257 5.19 14.82 -5.68
CA ASP A 257 5.80 15.83 -4.81
C ASP A 257 6.55 16.90 -5.62
N ASN A 258 7.02 16.57 -6.83
CA ASN A 258 7.63 17.53 -7.78
C ASN A 258 6.59 18.36 -8.58
N MET A 259 5.30 18.06 -8.46
CA MET A 259 4.18 18.70 -9.15
C MET A 259 3.41 19.64 -8.21
N LEU A 260 4.14 20.52 -7.50
CA LEU A 260 3.55 21.43 -6.52
C LEU A 260 2.53 22.38 -7.18
N HIS A 261 1.44 22.67 -6.46
CA HIS A 261 0.37 23.60 -6.87
C HIS A 261 -0.52 23.15 -8.04
N MET A 262 -0.45 21.90 -8.45
CA MET A 262 -1.34 21.32 -9.48
C MET A 262 -2.52 20.59 -8.85
N THR A 263 -3.67 20.63 -9.52
CA THR A 263 -4.86 19.93 -9.02
C THR A 263 -4.76 18.45 -9.35
N LEU A 264 -4.60 17.62 -8.32
CA LEU A 264 -4.64 16.17 -8.46
C LEU A 264 -6.08 15.66 -8.54
N VAL A 265 -6.36 14.85 -9.56
CA VAL A 265 -7.68 14.32 -9.84
C VAL A 265 -7.69 12.80 -9.70
N THR A 266 -8.52 12.32 -8.78
CA THR A 266 -8.51 10.91 -8.33
C THR A 266 -9.40 9.99 -9.17
N SER A 267 -10.24 10.51 -10.07
CA SER A 267 -11.21 9.73 -10.84
C SER A 267 -11.47 10.31 -12.23
N ARG A 268 -11.87 9.45 -13.19
CA ARG A 268 -12.25 9.88 -14.54
C ARG A 268 -13.40 10.90 -14.55
N SER A 269 -14.40 10.73 -13.68
CA SER A 269 -15.53 11.67 -13.58
C SER A 269 -15.11 13.04 -13.06
N SER A 270 -14.22 13.07 -12.07
CA SER A 270 -13.65 14.34 -11.59
C SER A 270 -12.79 14.98 -12.67
N LEU A 271 -12.04 14.21 -13.45
CA LEU A 271 -11.22 14.73 -14.55
C LEU A 271 -12.10 15.38 -15.62
N GLN A 272 -13.18 14.70 -16.02
CA GLN A 272 -14.14 15.24 -16.97
C GLN A 272 -14.80 16.53 -16.45
N ARG A 273 -15.14 16.59 -15.15
CA ARG A 273 -15.68 17.81 -14.54
C ARG A 273 -14.68 18.97 -14.59
N GLU A 274 -13.41 18.73 -14.26
CA GLU A 274 -12.39 19.78 -14.28
C GLU A 274 -12.02 20.24 -15.69
N ILE A 275 -12.12 19.37 -16.70
CA ILE A 275 -11.89 19.71 -18.12
C ILE A 275 -13.01 20.61 -18.68
N HIS A 276 -14.25 20.39 -18.26
CA HIS A 276 -15.43 21.12 -18.75
C HIS A 276 -15.84 22.29 -17.85
N SER A 277 -14.99 22.70 -16.91
CA SER A 277 -15.28 23.85 -16.07
C SER A 277 -15.15 25.14 -16.91
N GLY A 278 -16.15 26.03 -16.82
CA GLY A 278 -16.17 27.25 -17.63
C GLY A 278 -15.22 28.36 -17.18
N ASP A 279 -14.33 28.08 -16.22
CA ASP A 279 -13.41 29.03 -15.61
C ASP A 279 -12.00 29.00 -16.23
N ALA A 280 -11.67 28.00 -17.07
CA ALA A 280 -10.43 27.92 -17.82
C ALA A 280 -10.70 27.56 -19.29
N THR A 281 -10.08 28.29 -20.21
CA THR A 281 -10.17 28.03 -21.66
C THR A 281 -9.30 26.83 -22.05
N HIS A 282 -8.12 26.72 -21.45
CA HIS A 282 -7.17 25.64 -21.72
C HIS A 282 -6.92 24.81 -20.47
N THR A 283 -6.89 23.48 -20.63
CA THR A 283 -6.51 22.55 -19.58
C THR A 283 -5.36 21.68 -20.07
N VAL A 284 -4.24 21.71 -19.35
CA VAL A 284 -3.07 20.85 -19.58
C VAL A 284 -3.08 19.78 -18.49
N SER A 285 -3.20 18.52 -18.87
CA SER A 285 -3.28 17.40 -17.93
C SER A 285 -2.08 16.46 -18.08
N PHE A 286 -1.31 16.31 -17.01
CA PHE A 286 -0.35 15.22 -16.87
C PHE A 286 -1.07 13.94 -16.44
N VAL A 287 -0.98 12.91 -17.27
CA VAL A 287 -1.74 11.67 -17.11
C VAL A 287 -0.79 10.50 -16.98
N PHE A 288 -0.80 9.84 -15.82
CA PHE A 288 -0.18 8.53 -15.65
C PHE A 288 -1.01 7.47 -16.37
N THR A 289 -0.42 6.80 -17.35
CA THR A 289 -1.13 5.83 -18.20
C THR A 289 -0.99 4.39 -17.74
N SER A 290 0.10 4.09 -17.03
CA SER A 290 0.42 2.71 -16.62
C SER A 290 -0.14 2.28 -15.26
N LEU A 291 -0.80 3.16 -14.51
CA LEU A 291 -1.32 2.80 -13.17
C LEU A 291 -2.58 1.91 -13.22
N GLU A 292 -3.32 1.91 -14.33
CA GLU A 292 -4.55 1.14 -14.52
C GLU A 292 -4.35 -0.04 -15.51
N THR A 293 -3.11 -0.36 -15.87
CA THR A 293 -2.82 -1.50 -16.77
C THR A 293 -3.22 -2.83 -16.13
N PRO A 294 -3.62 -3.82 -16.95
CA PRO A 294 -3.85 -5.18 -16.48
C PRO A 294 -2.60 -5.74 -15.77
N GLU A 295 -2.81 -6.52 -14.72
CA GLU A 295 -1.75 -7.19 -13.97
C GLU A 295 -1.77 -8.69 -14.33
N PRO A 296 -0.85 -9.18 -15.18
CA PRO A 296 -0.82 -10.58 -15.60
C PRO A 296 -0.68 -11.53 -14.41
N TYR A 297 0.16 -11.18 -13.42
CA TYR A 297 0.30 -11.97 -12.21
C TYR A 297 -1.01 -12.13 -11.41
N LEU A 298 -1.83 -11.08 -11.25
CA LEU A 298 -3.14 -11.20 -10.59
C LEU A 298 -4.09 -12.12 -11.38
N SER A 299 -3.99 -12.10 -12.70
CA SER A 299 -4.76 -12.99 -13.57
C SER A 299 -4.31 -14.44 -13.39
N ALA A 300 -3.01 -14.67 -13.23
CA ALA A 300 -2.47 -16.00 -12.93
C ALA A 300 -2.94 -16.55 -11.59
N LEU A 301 -2.96 -15.72 -10.54
CA LEU A 301 -3.50 -16.07 -9.23
C LEU A 301 -5.00 -16.43 -9.30
N SER A 302 -5.80 -15.61 -10.00
CA SER A 302 -7.23 -15.88 -10.19
C SER A 302 -7.46 -17.18 -10.96
N ASN A 303 -6.78 -17.36 -12.09
CA ASN A 303 -6.88 -18.57 -12.90
C ASN A 303 -6.47 -19.81 -12.10
N TYR A 304 -5.44 -19.71 -11.26
CA TYR A 304 -5.06 -20.82 -10.40
C TYR A 304 -6.19 -21.22 -9.47
N LEU A 305 -6.85 -20.26 -8.79
CA LEU A 305 -7.99 -20.53 -7.91
C LEU A 305 -9.21 -21.09 -8.66
N ASP A 306 -9.48 -20.59 -9.87
CA ASP A 306 -10.61 -21.03 -10.69
C ASP A 306 -10.38 -22.43 -11.32
N GLU A 307 -9.13 -22.78 -11.64
CA GLU A 307 -8.77 -23.93 -12.47
C GLU A 307 -8.11 -25.12 -11.74
N VAL A 308 -8.04 -25.13 -10.39
CA VAL A 308 -7.47 -26.26 -9.59
C VAL A 308 -8.05 -27.64 -9.96
N ASN A 309 -9.15 -27.71 -10.72
CA ASN A 309 -9.77 -28.94 -11.20
C ASN A 309 -9.39 -29.38 -12.65
N LYS A 310 -8.45 -28.72 -13.34
CA LYS A 310 -8.05 -29.11 -14.71
C LYS A 310 -6.65 -29.78 -14.76
N PRO A 311 -6.52 -30.97 -15.37
CA PRO A 311 -5.26 -31.74 -15.41
C PRO A 311 -4.17 -31.15 -16.32
N ASP A 312 -4.47 -30.16 -17.17
CA ASP A 312 -3.55 -29.59 -18.16
C ASP A 312 -3.00 -28.19 -17.79
N TYR A 313 -3.16 -27.75 -16.52
CA TYR A 313 -2.64 -26.45 -16.09
C TYR A 313 -1.09 -26.48 -16.07
N VAL A 314 -0.50 -25.76 -17.02
CA VAL A 314 0.94 -25.47 -17.04
C VAL A 314 1.14 -24.09 -16.41
N PRO A 315 1.81 -23.98 -15.25
CA PRO A 315 2.15 -22.68 -14.68
C PRO A 315 3.03 -21.93 -15.68
N CYS A 316 2.54 -20.80 -16.20
CA CYS A 316 3.42 -19.85 -16.86
C CYS A 316 4.40 -19.31 -15.80
N LYS A 317 5.69 -19.26 -16.12
CA LYS A 317 6.64 -18.47 -15.34
C LYS A 317 6.34 -17.01 -15.64
N TYR A 318 5.89 -16.28 -14.63
CA TYR A 318 5.72 -14.84 -14.69
C TYR A 318 6.96 -14.19 -14.08
N ASP A 319 7.45 -13.14 -14.73
CA ASP A 319 8.57 -12.33 -14.26
C ASP A 319 7.95 -11.03 -13.74
N VAL A 320 7.61 -11.06 -12.44
CA VAL A 320 6.82 -10.01 -11.79
C VAL A 320 7.52 -8.66 -11.90
N GLU A 321 8.85 -8.64 -11.76
CA GLU A 321 9.70 -7.48 -12.01
C GLU A 321 9.60 -6.97 -13.46
N LYS A 322 9.86 -7.80 -14.48
CA LYS A 322 9.87 -7.32 -15.88
C LYS A 322 8.53 -6.76 -16.38
N GLU A 323 7.43 -7.11 -15.71
CA GLU A 323 6.10 -6.63 -16.06
C GLU A 323 5.84 -5.18 -15.58
N GLN A 324 6.65 -4.62 -14.68
CA GLN A 324 6.41 -3.28 -14.15
C GLN A 324 6.97 -2.18 -15.06
N TRP A 325 6.15 -1.14 -15.32
CA TRP A 325 6.48 -0.06 -16.25
C TRP A 325 7.66 0.82 -15.80
N PHE A 326 7.93 0.88 -14.50
CA PHE A 326 8.92 1.79 -13.90
C PHE A 326 10.33 1.22 -13.78
N PHE A 327 10.57 -0.05 -14.15
CA PHE A 327 11.92 -0.62 -14.17
C PHE A 327 12.69 -0.35 -15.47
N SER A 328 12.04 0.23 -16.48
CA SER A 328 12.74 0.69 -17.68
C SER A 328 13.32 2.08 -17.43
N ASP A 329 14.64 2.18 -17.35
CA ASP A 329 15.35 3.47 -17.23
C ASP A 329 14.93 4.43 -18.35
N GLU A 330 14.79 3.92 -19.58
CA GLU A 330 14.38 4.72 -20.73
C GLU A 330 12.96 5.30 -20.57
N GLU A 331 12.01 4.52 -20.05
CA GLU A 331 10.64 5.00 -19.83
C GLU A 331 10.58 5.97 -18.65
N MET A 332 11.36 5.72 -17.60
CA MET A 332 11.44 6.61 -16.44
C MET A 332 12.09 7.95 -16.77
N ASP A 333 13.13 7.98 -17.60
CA ASP A 333 13.75 9.22 -18.09
C ASP A 333 12.75 10.07 -18.87
N LYS A 334 11.95 9.44 -19.77
CA LYS A 334 10.89 10.12 -20.51
C LYS A 334 9.82 10.69 -19.58
N VAL A 335 9.41 9.92 -18.57
CA VAL A 335 8.43 10.38 -17.57
C VAL A 335 8.98 11.59 -16.81
N GLN A 336 10.19 11.51 -16.26
CA GLN A 336 10.80 12.62 -15.53
C GLN A 336 10.96 13.87 -16.41
N GLN A 337 11.35 13.69 -17.66
CA GLN A 337 11.45 14.79 -18.62
C GLN A 337 10.09 15.45 -18.86
N LYS A 338 9.03 14.68 -19.09
CA LYS A 338 7.67 15.21 -19.24
C LYS A 338 7.21 15.95 -17.99
N ILE A 339 7.53 15.45 -16.80
CA ILE A 339 7.22 16.11 -15.52
C ILE A 339 7.91 17.46 -15.45
N LYS A 340 9.20 17.52 -15.75
CA LYS A 340 9.94 18.78 -15.76
C LYS A 340 9.32 19.80 -16.72
N LEU A 341 9.05 19.39 -17.97
CA LEU A 341 8.44 20.26 -18.97
C LEU A 341 7.04 20.73 -18.55
N PHE A 342 6.26 19.85 -17.91
CA PHE A 342 4.93 20.18 -17.40
C PHE A 342 4.98 21.15 -16.22
N THR A 343 5.88 20.94 -15.26
CA THR A 343 6.08 21.84 -14.12
C THR A 343 6.61 23.20 -14.56
N ASP A 344 7.60 23.24 -15.44
CA ASP A 344 8.13 24.50 -16.00
C ASP A 344 7.02 25.30 -16.70
N LEU A 345 6.14 24.63 -17.47
CA LEU A 345 4.99 25.26 -18.12
C LEU A 345 3.96 25.78 -17.11
N ALA A 346 3.67 25.02 -16.06
CA ALA A 346 2.73 25.41 -15.01
C ALA A 346 3.23 26.62 -14.21
N GLU A 347 4.52 26.65 -13.87
CA GLU A 347 5.13 27.77 -13.17
C GLU A 347 5.13 29.05 -14.01
N ALA A 348 5.46 28.94 -15.31
CA ALA A 348 5.43 30.06 -16.23
C ALA A 348 4.02 30.66 -16.42
N ASN A 349 2.96 29.87 -16.18
CA ASN A 349 1.57 30.28 -16.35
C ASN A 349 0.81 30.39 -15.02
N ARG A 350 1.50 30.51 -13.89
CA ARG A 350 0.88 30.51 -12.54
C ARG A 350 -0.18 31.60 -12.34
N GLU A 351 0.00 32.76 -12.96
CA GLU A 351 -0.92 33.91 -12.86
C GLU A 351 -1.99 33.91 -13.96
N ASN A 352 -1.92 32.99 -14.93
CA ASN A 352 -2.83 32.93 -16.06
C ASN A 352 -4.07 32.08 -15.71
N SER A 353 -5.14 32.74 -15.29
CA SER A 353 -6.40 32.07 -14.93
C SER A 353 -7.08 31.36 -16.11
N SER A 354 -6.69 31.63 -17.36
CA SER A 354 -7.25 30.93 -18.53
C SER A 354 -6.68 29.53 -18.74
N ILE A 355 -5.59 29.18 -18.05
CA ILE A 355 -4.92 27.87 -18.17
C ILE A 355 -4.98 27.13 -16.83
N ARG A 356 -5.36 25.85 -16.91
CA ARG A 356 -5.44 24.95 -15.77
C ARG A 356 -4.48 23.78 -15.92
N PHE A 357 -3.82 23.41 -14.81
CA PHE A 357 -2.91 22.27 -14.76
C PHE A 357 -3.47 21.17 -13.86
N LEU A 358 -3.63 19.97 -14.42
CA LEU A 358 -4.20 18.81 -13.74
C LEU A 358 -3.23 17.64 -13.74
N THR A 359 -3.22 16.87 -12.66
CA THR A 359 -2.55 15.55 -12.61
C THR A 359 -3.62 14.47 -12.46
N ALA A 360 -3.54 13.40 -13.25
CA ALA A 360 -4.51 12.31 -13.21
C ALA A 360 -3.88 10.96 -13.57
N ALA A 361 -4.66 9.89 -13.40
CA ALA A 361 -4.29 8.56 -13.86
C ALA A 361 -5.43 7.95 -14.69
N VAL A 362 -5.12 7.62 -15.95
CA VAL A 362 -6.08 7.11 -16.94
C VAL A 362 -5.40 6.08 -17.81
N ARG A 363 -5.93 4.85 -17.88
CA ARG A 363 -5.41 3.80 -18.76
C ARG A 363 -5.20 4.26 -20.20
N ASP A 364 -4.03 3.99 -20.74
CA ASP A 364 -3.67 4.04 -22.16
C ASP A 364 -2.73 2.85 -22.44
N ASP A 365 -3.17 1.92 -23.27
CA ASP A 365 -2.43 0.68 -23.54
C ASP A 365 -1.34 0.88 -24.62
N GLU A 366 -1.42 1.96 -25.39
CA GLU A 366 -0.48 2.26 -26.46
C GLU A 366 0.75 3.01 -25.93
N ARG A 367 0.56 3.84 -24.90
CA ARG A 367 1.60 4.74 -24.37
C ARG A 367 1.88 4.41 -22.90
N LYS A 368 3.08 3.90 -22.63
CA LYS A 368 3.52 3.53 -21.27
C LYS A 368 4.04 4.74 -20.48
N GLY A 369 4.04 4.61 -19.15
CA GLY A 369 4.48 5.65 -18.22
C GLY A 369 3.46 6.77 -18.05
N ALA A 370 3.67 7.87 -18.77
CA ALA A 370 2.84 9.06 -18.67
C ALA A 370 2.83 9.89 -19.95
N ILE A 371 1.76 10.67 -20.13
CA ILE A 371 1.55 11.58 -21.25
C ILE A 371 1.04 12.93 -20.75
N VAL A 372 1.19 13.97 -21.56
CA VAL A 372 0.56 15.27 -21.31
C VAL A 372 -0.53 15.45 -22.37
N ARG A 373 -1.73 15.85 -21.94
CA ARG A 373 -2.88 16.11 -22.81
C ARG A 373 -3.25 17.59 -22.75
N LEU A 374 -3.63 18.15 -23.89
CA LEU A 374 -4.13 19.51 -24.00
C LEU A 374 -5.61 19.49 -24.39
N TYR A 375 -6.41 20.20 -23.62
CA TYR A 375 -7.82 20.43 -23.86
C TYR A 375 -8.07 21.93 -24.06
N THR A 376 -8.98 22.27 -24.95
CA THR A 376 -9.48 23.64 -25.15
C THR A 376 -11.00 23.60 -25.16
N ASP A 377 -11.63 24.46 -24.34
CA ASP A 377 -13.07 24.56 -24.17
C ASP A 377 -13.74 23.18 -23.95
N GLY A 378 -13.11 22.35 -23.11
CA GLY A 378 -13.58 21.00 -22.78
C GLY A 378 -13.26 19.90 -23.81
N SER A 379 -12.74 20.25 -24.99
CA SER A 379 -12.46 19.29 -26.07
C SER A 379 -10.98 18.89 -26.10
N SER A 380 -10.68 17.61 -26.34
CA SER A 380 -9.28 17.17 -26.51
C SER A 380 -8.73 17.72 -27.82
N VAL A 381 -7.62 18.46 -27.73
CA VAL A 381 -6.92 19.04 -28.88
C VAL A 381 -5.70 18.21 -29.21
N ASN A 382 -4.93 17.81 -28.18
CA ASN A 382 -3.73 17.00 -28.37
C ASN A 382 -3.58 15.98 -27.24
N ASP A 383 -3.62 14.69 -27.59
CA ASP A 383 -3.54 13.58 -26.64
C ASP A 383 -2.10 13.22 -26.21
N ASN A 384 -1.07 13.81 -26.84
CA ASN A 384 0.33 13.66 -26.47
C ASN A 384 1.07 14.99 -26.69
N PHE A 385 0.55 16.04 -26.05
CA PHE A 385 1.14 17.36 -26.06
C PHE A 385 2.57 17.30 -25.53
N GLU A 386 3.49 17.99 -26.20
CA GLU A 386 4.87 18.14 -25.76
C GLU A 386 5.09 19.61 -25.39
N PRO A 387 5.04 19.96 -24.08
CA PRO A 387 5.24 21.33 -23.67
C PRO A 387 6.60 21.86 -24.15
N PRO A 388 6.66 23.10 -24.67
CA PRO A 388 7.91 23.67 -25.10
C PRO A 388 8.84 23.88 -23.91
N SER A 389 10.09 23.45 -24.03
CA SER A 389 11.12 23.81 -23.04
C SER A 389 11.37 25.31 -23.05
N LYS A 390 11.87 25.89 -21.96
CA LYS A 390 12.24 27.32 -21.95
C LYS A 390 13.22 27.65 -23.11
N PRO A 391 12.85 28.54 -24.05
CA PRO A 391 13.77 29.04 -25.07
C PRO A 391 14.90 29.87 -24.45
N THR A 392 15.97 30.09 -25.21
CA THR A 392 17.11 30.88 -24.76
C THR A 392 17.14 32.20 -25.51
N MET A 393 17.32 33.30 -24.78
CA MET A 393 17.51 34.63 -25.35
C MET A 393 18.88 35.16 -24.93
N ILE A 394 19.69 35.58 -25.90
CA ILE A 394 21.00 36.20 -25.66
C ILE A 394 21.08 37.56 -26.35
N THR A 395 21.79 38.50 -25.72
CA THR A 395 22.08 39.80 -26.34
C THR A 395 23.26 39.65 -27.29
N CYS A 396 23.06 40.04 -28.55
CA CYS A 396 24.08 39.94 -29.60
C CYS A 396 24.79 41.26 -29.87
N ASP A 397 24.02 42.35 -29.98
CA ASP A 397 24.56 43.66 -30.34
C ASP A 397 23.78 44.79 -29.66
N ILE A 398 24.48 45.87 -29.34
CA ILE A 398 23.92 47.07 -28.69
C ILE A 398 24.45 48.30 -29.43
N THR A 399 23.54 49.11 -29.94
CA THR A 399 23.86 50.40 -30.57
C THR A 399 23.35 51.56 -29.72
N HIS A 400 23.60 52.80 -30.16
CA HIS A 400 23.14 54.01 -29.46
C HIS A 400 21.61 54.13 -29.29
N ASN A 401 20.82 53.35 -30.05
CA ASN A 401 19.35 53.42 -30.01
C ASN A 401 18.64 52.08 -30.23
N SER A 402 19.36 50.95 -30.21
CA SER A 402 18.79 49.63 -30.45
C SER A 402 19.56 48.51 -29.75
N VAL A 403 18.85 47.42 -29.44
CA VAL A 403 19.44 46.16 -28.96
C VAL A 403 18.99 45.03 -29.86
N THR A 404 19.93 44.19 -30.30
CA THR A 404 19.65 42.96 -31.06
C THR A 404 19.76 41.75 -30.13
N LEU A 405 18.68 40.98 -30.07
CA LEU A 405 18.54 39.77 -29.27
C LEU A 405 18.47 38.56 -30.21
N ASN A 406 19.20 37.49 -29.91
CA ASN A 406 19.02 36.21 -30.60
C ASN A 406 18.17 35.28 -29.74
N ILE A 407 17.03 34.87 -30.30
CA ILE A 407 16.10 33.93 -29.69
C ILE A 407 16.34 32.55 -30.30
N SER A 408 16.89 31.65 -29.51
CA SER A 408 17.03 30.25 -29.87
C SER A 408 15.72 29.50 -29.60
N PRO A 409 15.20 28.72 -30.57
CA PRO A 409 13.98 27.96 -30.38
C PRO A 409 14.11 26.93 -29.25
N PRO A 410 13.00 26.49 -28.64
CA PRO A 410 13.03 25.50 -27.59
C PRO A 410 13.52 24.15 -28.12
N ARG A 411 14.26 23.43 -27.28
CA ARG A 411 14.80 22.10 -27.61
C ARG A 411 13.70 21.03 -27.68
N PHE A 412 12.68 21.16 -26.83
CA PHE A 412 11.51 20.28 -26.78
C PHE A 412 10.25 21.05 -27.12
N GLY A 413 9.23 20.39 -27.65
CA GLY A 413 7.92 20.99 -27.91
C GLY A 413 7.87 22.09 -28.97
N LEU A 414 8.84 22.15 -29.90
CA LEU A 414 8.88 23.17 -30.96
C LEU A 414 7.60 23.21 -31.81
N ALA A 415 6.98 22.05 -32.03
CA ALA A 415 5.74 21.94 -32.80
C ALA A 415 4.55 22.68 -32.16
N ALA A 416 4.60 22.94 -30.85
CA ALA A 416 3.57 23.67 -30.12
C ALA A 416 3.78 25.20 -30.16
N VAL A 417 4.90 25.70 -30.67
CA VAL A 417 5.22 27.13 -30.71
C VAL A 417 4.64 27.79 -31.96
N ILE A 418 3.81 28.82 -31.77
CA ILE A 418 3.23 29.61 -32.86
C ILE A 418 4.14 30.80 -33.20
N ASN A 419 4.44 31.65 -32.21
CA ASN A 419 5.32 32.80 -32.34
C ASN A 419 6.02 33.11 -31.00
N TYR A 420 6.96 34.06 -31.03
CA TYR A 420 7.63 34.61 -29.86
C TYR A 420 7.22 36.06 -29.71
N ALA A 421 7.13 36.54 -28.48
CA ALA A 421 6.94 37.96 -28.20
C ALA A 421 8.08 38.47 -27.32
N VAL A 422 8.67 39.60 -27.69
CA VAL A 422 9.64 40.30 -26.84
C VAL A 422 8.93 41.46 -26.14
N GLU A 423 9.13 41.53 -24.84
CA GLU A 423 8.65 42.59 -23.97
C GLU A 423 9.82 43.42 -23.45
N VAL A 424 9.64 44.74 -23.39
CA VAL A 424 10.68 45.69 -22.95
C VAL A 424 10.17 46.57 -21.83
N CYS A 425 10.99 46.73 -20.78
CA CYS A 425 10.71 47.57 -19.62
C CYS A 425 11.91 48.48 -19.34
N VAL A 426 11.68 49.75 -19.03
CA VAL A 426 12.72 50.63 -18.47
C VAL A 426 12.92 50.23 -17.01
N HIS A 427 14.17 49.98 -16.59
CA HIS A 427 14.50 49.37 -15.29
C HIS A 427 13.89 50.13 -14.08
N ILE A 428 13.67 51.43 -14.21
CA ILE A 428 13.25 52.32 -13.11
C ILE A 428 11.72 52.28 -12.89
N ASP A 429 10.93 52.00 -13.92
CA ASP A 429 9.47 52.14 -13.86
C ASP A 429 8.72 50.81 -13.63
N ASP A 430 9.37 49.65 -13.85
CA ASP A 430 8.78 48.29 -13.74
C ASP A 430 7.47 48.10 -14.55
N VAL A 431 7.19 48.99 -15.51
CA VAL A 431 6.08 48.91 -16.47
C VAL A 431 6.61 48.38 -17.80
N TRP A 432 6.07 47.25 -18.26
CA TRP A 432 6.35 46.67 -19.58
C TRP A 432 5.64 47.49 -20.68
N LEU A 433 6.42 48.08 -21.58
CA LEU A 433 5.96 49.16 -22.47
C LEU A 433 5.74 48.74 -23.93
N GLN A 434 6.41 47.70 -24.40
CA GLN A 434 6.40 47.34 -25.82
C GLN A 434 6.35 45.83 -26.01
N HIS A 435 5.36 45.36 -26.77
CA HIS A 435 5.18 43.97 -27.17
C HIS A 435 5.45 43.86 -28.68
N MET A 436 6.39 43.01 -29.08
CA MET A 436 6.72 42.78 -30.49
C MET A 436 6.69 41.29 -30.81
N GLU A 437 5.75 40.88 -31.65
CA GLU A 437 5.72 39.52 -32.17
C GLU A 437 6.87 39.29 -33.17
N CYS A 438 7.55 38.17 -33.02
CA CYS A 438 8.72 37.81 -33.79
C CYS A 438 8.82 36.29 -34.00
N GLN A 439 9.70 35.89 -34.90
CA GLN A 439 10.11 34.51 -35.12
C GLN A 439 11.44 34.25 -34.41
N ALA A 440 11.81 32.97 -34.25
CA ALA A 440 13.13 32.62 -33.74
C ALA A 440 14.25 33.20 -34.62
N GLY A 441 15.38 33.56 -34.01
CA GLY A 441 16.52 34.22 -34.67
C GLY A 441 16.79 35.61 -34.10
N ASP A 442 17.42 36.47 -34.92
CA ASP A 442 17.81 37.82 -34.52
C ASP A 442 16.62 38.79 -34.58
N VAL A 443 16.34 39.43 -33.45
CA VAL A 443 15.27 40.41 -33.27
C VAL A 443 15.89 41.72 -32.77
N THR A 444 15.73 42.80 -33.53
CA THR A 444 16.24 44.12 -33.17
C THR A 444 15.13 44.99 -32.60
N VAL A 445 15.23 45.33 -31.31
CA VAL A 445 14.39 46.35 -30.68
C VAL A 445 15.05 47.70 -30.92
N SER A 446 14.36 48.62 -31.59
CA SER A 446 14.87 49.94 -31.97
C SER A 446 14.04 51.06 -31.34
N GLY A 447 14.60 52.27 -31.29
CA GLY A 447 13.95 53.44 -30.69
C GLY A 447 14.17 53.57 -29.18
N LEU A 448 15.17 52.89 -28.64
CA LEU A 448 15.60 53.00 -27.25
C LEU A 448 16.34 54.32 -27.03
N LYS A 449 16.17 54.93 -25.85
CA LYS A 449 16.89 56.15 -25.49
C LYS A 449 18.29 55.81 -24.97
N SER A 450 19.26 56.63 -25.33
CA SER A 450 20.62 56.52 -24.80
C SER A 450 20.61 56.76 -23.28
N ASP A 451 21.52 56.09 -22.58
CA ASP A 451 21.77 56.23 -21.13
C ASP A 451 20.60 55.80 -20.21
N GLU A 452 19.66 54.99 -20.71
CA GLU A 452 18.65 54.30 -19.90
C GLU A 452 18.94 52.80 -19.80
N GLU A 453 18.62 52.19 -18.66
CA GLU A 453 18.72 50.75 -18.45
C GLU A 453 17.39 50.07 -18.80
N TYR A 454 17.44 49.03 -19.62
CA TYR A 454 16.27 48.30 -20.07
C TYR A 454 16.35 46.83 -19.64
N ARG A 455 15.22 46.25 -19.24
CA ARG A 455 15.04 44.81 -19.08
C ARG A 455 14.21 44.27 -20.23
N PHE A 456 14.63 43.13 -20.76
CA PHE A 456 13.93 42.42 -21.82
C PHE A 456 13.37 41.11 -21.24
N SER A 457 12.09 40.86 -21.48
CA SER A 457 11.44 39.57 -21.24
C SER A 457 10.98 39.02 -22.57
N PHE A 458 10.74 37.72 -22.63
CA PHE A 458 10.14 37.10 -23.79
C PHE A 458 9.04 36.16 -23.35
N GLN A 459 8.03 36.02 -24.20
CA GLN A 459 6.93 35.09 -24.02
C GLN A 459 6.86 34.16 -25.24
N VAL A 460 6.59 32.88 -24.97
CA VAL A 460 6.30 31.91 -26.02
C VAL A 460 4.80 31.81 -26.14
N VAL A 461 4.25 32.13 -27.31
CA VAL A 461 2.84 31.86 -27.56
C VAL A 461 2.75 30.46 -28.15
N SER A 462 2.06 29.60 -27.42
CA SER A 462 1.88 28.20 -27.77
C SER A 462 0.41 27.93 -28.13
N GLY A 463 0.20 27.11 -29.15
CA GLY A 463 -1.12 26.71 -29.64
C GLY A 463 -0.99 25.86 -30.91
N GLU A 464 -2.10 25.43 -31.49
CA GLU A 464 -2.08 24.78 -32.81
C GLU A 464 -2.06 25.80 -33.95
N LYS A 465 -1.37 25.43 -35.04
CA LYS A 465 -1.29 26.19 -36.29
C LYS A 465 -2.55 26.06 -37.14
#